data_AF-A0A7C6GJV1-F1
#
_entry.id   AF-A0A7C6GJV1-F1
#
_cell.length_a   1.000
_cell.length_b   1.000
_cell.length_c   1.000
_cell.angle_alpha   90.00
_cell.angle_beta   90.00
_cell.angle_gamma   90.00
#
_symmetry.space_group_name_H-M   'P 1'
#
loop_
_entity.id
_entity.type
_entity.pdbx_description
1 polymer ?
#
loop_
_entity_poly.entity_id
_entity_poly.type
_entity_poly.pdbx_seq_one_letter_code
_entity_poly.pdbx_strand_id
1 'polypeptide(L)'
;MALFRRKKKKQEEQTSPSEASGVQSQDPQQAEAASDTAEPKHGPYDISERDASEGYIDLGPLKVPAIAGLQLQPQFAPDKKSIARLNIVVGNSVLQVLVAAGPKSGGGWKQILEGTEESFKKQGAEVEHNPNGPWGEELIAKVPVKTADGRPAVAPSRIIGMDGDRWILRVDIVGGALVDKKAF
;
A
#
# COMPACT_ATOMS: atom_id res chain seq x y z
N MET A 1 30.58 30.11 42.20
CA MET A 1 29.82 31.17 41.52
C MET A 1 30.71 32.40 41.39
N ALA A 2 30.83 33.01 40.21
CA ALA A 2 31.56 34.26 40.03
C ALA A 2 30.82 35.12 39.00
N LEU A 3 30.43 36.34 39.39
CA LEU A 3 29.76 37.30 38.51
C LEU A 3 30.81 38.18 37.81
N PHE A 4 30.72 38.32 36.49
CA PHE A 4 31.48 39.31 35.72
C PHE A 4 30.55 40.32 35.05
N ARG A 5 30.90 41.61 35.09
CA ARG A 5 30.01 42.73 34.74
C ARG A 5 30.72 43.82 33.92
N ARG A 6 30.38 43.92 32.62
CA ARG A 6 30.49 45.11 31.73
C ARG A 6 31.93 45.66 31.48
N LYS A 7 32.25 46.55 30.50
CA LYS A 7 31.54 47.28 29.42
C LYS A 7 32.57 47.82 28.38
N LYS A 8 32.20 48.00 27.10
CA LYS A 8 32.60 49.06 26.11
C LYS A 8 32.35 48.54 24.66
N LYS A 9 32.14 49.33 23.59
CA LYS A 9 31.73 50.76 23.40
C LYS A 9 31.26 50.98 21.95
N LYS A 10 29.99 51.38 21.78
CA LYS A 10 29.42 52.46 20.94
C LYS A 10 30.07 52.86 19.58
N GLN A 11 29.26 52.79 18.52
CA GLN A 11 28.93 53.82 17.50
C GLN A 11 27.44 53.56 17.12
N GLU A 12 26.49 54.51 17.18
CA GLU A 12 26.27 55.71 16.34
C GLU A 12 26.01 55.30 14.87
N GLU A 13 24.87 55.59 14.22
CA GLU A 13 23.62 56.34 14.57
C GLU A 13 22.38 55.54 14.07
N GLN A 14 21.10 55.96 14.10
CA GLN A 14 20.38 57.19 14.50
C GLN A 14 18.91 56.84 14.89
N THR A 15 18.16 57.70 15.61
CA THR A 15 16.71 57.47 15.89
C THR A 15 15.88 58.75 16.07
N SER A 16 14.78 58.88 15.31
CA SER A 16 13.49 59.52 15.71
C SER A 16 12.39 59.13 14.71
N PRO A 17 11.09 59.13 15.07
CA PRO A 17 10.28 57.91 14.84
C PRO A 17 8.94 58.09 14.08
N SER A 18 8.29 56.94 13.79
CA SER A 18 6.87 56.76 13.43
C SER A 18 6.50 57.22 12.00
N GLU A 19 5.82 56.45 11.16
CA GLU A 19 4.51 55.80 11.39
C GLU A 19 4.35 54.39 10.76
N ALA A 20 3.17 53.80 10.94
CA ALA A 20 2.89 52.39 10.78
C ALA A 20 2.74 51.88 9.34
N SER A 21 3.08 50.59 9.12
CA SER A 21 2.19 49.62 8.46
C SER A 21 2.67 48.17 8.52
N GLY A 22 1.73 47.26 8.79
CA GLY A 22 1.56 45.99 8.04
C GLY A 22 2.68 44.96 8.04
N VAL A 23 2.67 44.07 9.04
CA VAL A 23 3.27 42.73 8.98
C VAL A 23 2.69 41.94 7.78
N GLN A 24 3.51 41.27 6.96
CA GLN A 24 3.71 39.80 7.03
C GLN A 24 4.70 39.29 5.97
N SER A 25 5.71 38.55 6.40
CA SER A 25 6.72 37.93 5.53
C SER A 25 6.15 36.73 4.75
N GLN A 26 6.65 36.53 3.53
CA GLN A 26 6.35 35.36 2.71
C GLN A 26 7.20 34.16 3.16
N ASP A 27 6.56 32.99 3.34
CA ASP A 27 7.22 31.68 3.42
C ASP A 27 6.86 30.87 2.16
N PRO A 28 7.79 30.11 1.55
CA PRO A 28 7.59 29.57 0.21
C PRO A 28 6.86 28.21 0.19
N GLN A 29 5.75 28.20 -0.55
CA GLN A 29 5.39 27.15 -1.51
C GLN A 29 5.58 25.69 -1.03
N GLN A 30 4.67 25.26 -0.16
CA GLN A 30 4.46 23.83 0.09
C GLN A 30 3.90 23.19 -1.18
N ALA A 31 4.68 22.29 -1.80
CA ALA A 31 4.26 21.59 -3.00
C ALA A 31 3.19 20.53 -2.66
N GLU A 32 1.94 20.85 -2.93
CA GLU A 32 0.86 19.87 -3.01
C GLU A 32 1.10 18.98 -4.24
N ALA A 33 1.87 17.91 -4.05
CA ALA A 33 1.88 16.77 -4.95
C ALA A 33 0.55 16.03 -4.80
N ALA A 34 -0.52 16.61 -5.33
CA ALA A 34 -1.78 15.91 -5.56
C ALA A 34 -1.51 14.83 -6.61
N SER A 35 -1.24 13.61 -6.13
CA SER A 35 -1.20 12.43 -6.97
C SER A 35 -2.59 12.21 -7.54
N ASP A 36 -2.77 12.54 -8.83
CA ASP A 36 -3.99 12.27 -9.61
C ASP A 36 -4.11 10.77 -9.92
N THR A 37 -4.11 9.96 -8.86
CA THR A 37 -4.38 8.53 -8.88
C THR A 37 -5.89 8.39 -8.91
N ALA A 38 -6.45 8.26 -10.11
CA ALA A 38 -7.87 8.04 -10.30
C ALA A 38 -8.38 6.92 -9.38
N GLU A 39 -9.38 7.23 -8.55
CA GLU A 39 -9.92 6.26 -7.59
C GLU A 39 -10.36 4.98 -8.30
N PRO A 40 -10.02 3.79 -7.75
CA PRO A 40 -10.36 2.54 -8.40
C PRO A 40 -11.89 2.40 -8.47
N LYS A 41 -12.43 2.09 -9.66
CA LYS A 41 -13.88 1.93 -9.89
C LYS A 41 -14.51 0.84 -9.01
N HIS A 42 -13.69 -0.03 -8.45
CA HIS A 42 -14.03 -1.15 -7.57
C HIS A 42 -13.07 -1.15 -6.39
N GLY A 43 -13.49 -1.72 -5.26
CA GLY A 43 -12.71 -1.71 -4.01
C GLY A 43 -11.31 -2.35 -4.11
N PRO A 44 -10.52 -2.31 -3.03
CA PRO A 44 -10.98 -2.28 -1.63
C PRO A 44 -11.54 -0.93 -1.20
N TYR A 45 -12.41 -0.99 -0.18
CA TYR A 45 -13.04 0.15 0.46
C TYR A 45 -12.75 0.09 1.96
N ASP A 46 -12.67 1.24 2.60
CA ASP A 46 -12.78 1.31 4.05
C ASP A 46 -14.21 0.97 4.52
N ILE A 47 -14.34 0.51 5.78
CA ILE A 47 -15.65 0.19 6.37
C ILE A 47 -16.56 1.42 6.51
N SER A 48 -15.99 2.62 6.51
CA SER A 48 -16.71 3.90 6.53
C SER A 48 -17.25 4.33 5.16
N GLU A 49 -16.70 3.81 4.06
CA GLU A 49 -17.04 4.21 2.68
C GLU A 49 -18.22 3.42 2.10
N ARG A 50 -18.47 2.21 2.62
CA ARG A 50 -19.44 1.27 2.05
C ARG A 50 -20.14 0.42 3.10
N ASP A 51 -21.46 0.40 3.05
CA ASP A 51 -22.24 -0.55 3.84
C ASP A 51 -21.94 -2.00 3.41
N ALA A 52 -21.45 -2.76 4.37
CA ALA A 52 -21.12 -4.19 4.27
C ALA A 52 -21.79 -4.97 5.43
N SER A 53 -23.03 -4.60 5.76
CA SER A 53 -23.90 -5.30 6.72
C SER A 53 -24.53 -6.57 6.15
N GLU A 54 -24.94 -6.55 4.87
CA GLU A 54 -25.59 -7.69 4.18
C GLU A 54 -24.81 -8.12 2.93
N GLY A 55 -24.82 -9.42 2.61
CA GLY A 55 -24.18 -9.96 1.41
C GLY A 55 -22.65 -10.09 1.47
N TYR A 56 -22.05 -9.88 2.64
CA TYR A 56 -20.61 -10.03 2.89
C TYR A 56 -20.32 -11.17 3.88
N ILE A 57 -19.19 -11.84 3.68
CA ILE A 57 -18.58 -12.73 4.66
C ILE A 57 -17.61 -11.89 5.49
N ASP A 58 -17.83 -11.85 6.81
CA ASP A 58 -16.94 -11.19 7.77
C ASP A 58 -15.79 -12.13 8.17
N LEU A 59 -14.57 -11.62 8.10
CA LEU A 59 -13.32 -12.35 8.34
C LEU A 59 -12.49 -11.68 9.45
N GLY A 60 -13.03 -10.68 10.14
CA GLY A 60 -12.31 -9.80 11.07
C GLY A 60 -11.84 -8.53 10.37
N PRO A 61 -10.55 -8.39 10.00
CA PRO A 61 -10.02 -7.17 9.38
C PRO A 61 -10.40 -7.03 7.89
N LEU A 62 -11.26 -7.91 7.34
CA LEU A 62 -11.68 -7.90 5.95
C LEU A 62 -13.13 -8.38 5.84
N LYS A 63 -13.90 -7.73 4.97
CA LYS A 63 -15.21 -8.22 4.51
C LYS A 63 -15.15 -8.49 3.01
N VAL A 64 -15.62 -9.66 2.58
CA VAL A 64 -15.61 -10.07 1.17
C VAL A 64 -17.02 -10.37 0.67
N PRO A 65 -17.40 -9.97 -0.56
CA PRO A 65 -18.75 -10.22 -1.07
C PRO A 65 -18.98 -11.73 -1.24
N ALA A 66 -20.14 -12.20 -0.78
CA ALA A 66 -20.55 -13.59 -0.86
C ALA A 66 -21.01 -13.95 -2.30
N ILE A 67 -20.06 -14.30 -3.17
CA ILE A 67 -20.34 -14.73 -4.55
C ILE A 67 -20.44 -16.26 -4.67
N ALA A 68 -21.26 -16.74 -5.60
CA ALA A 68 -21.45 -18.17 -5.83
C ALA A 68 -20.14 -18.87 -6.24
N GLY A 69 -19.83 -20.00 -5.60
CA GLY A 69 -18.62 -20.78 -5.87
C GLY A 69 -17.32 -20.25 -5.23
N LEU A 70 -17.39 -19.17 -4.44
CA LEU A 70 -16.25 -18.69 -3.65
C LEU A 70 -15.90 -19.68 -2.54
N GLN A 71 -14.62 -20.00 -2.38
CA GLN A 71 -14.10 -20.82 -1.29
C GLN A 71 -13.06 -20.04 -0.50
N LEU A 72 -13.05 -20.24 0.83
CA LEU A 72 -12.14 -19.60 1.75
C LEU A 72 -11.20 -20.64 2.38
N GLN A 73 -9.90 -20.42 2.27
CA GLN A 73 -8.87 -21.33 2.77
C GLN A 73 -7.86 -20.55 3.62
N PRO A 74 -7.98 -20.54 4.96
CA PRO A 74 -7.09 -19.79 5.84
C PRO A 74 -5.69 -20.41 5.87
N GLN A 75 -4.67 -19.56 5.76
CA GLN A 75 -3.27 -19.92 5.95
C GLN A 75 -2.85 -19.52 7.37
N PHE A 76 -2.71 -20.52 8.25
CA PHE A 76 -2.30 -20.30 9.64
C PHE A 76 -0.85 -19.86 9.74
N ALA A 77 -0.56 -18.99 10.70
CA ALA A 77 0.80 -18.66 11.10
C ALA A 77 1.50 -19.88 11.74
N PRO A 78 2.84 -19.85 11.94
CA PRO A 78 3.57 -20.96 12.58
C PRO A 78 3.08 -21.33 13.99
N ASP A 79 2.40 -20.41 14.68
CA ASP A 79 1.79 -20.64 16.00
C ASP A 79 0.53 -21.55 15.95
N LYS A 80 -0.02 -21.79 14.75
CA LYS A 80 -1.30 -22.50 14.47
C LYS A 80 -2.52 -21.92 15.21
N LYS A 81 -2.46 -20.66 15.64
CA LYS A 81 -3.52 -19.94 16.36
C LYS A 81 -4.00 -18.72 15.60
N SER A 82 -3.09 -18.00 14.95
CA SER A 82 -3.42 -16.83 14.14
C SER A 82 -3.49 -17.20 12.65
N ILE A 83 -4.33 -16.48 11.90
CA ILE A 83 -4.38 -16.57 10.43
C ILE A 83 -3.41 -15.53 9.89
N ALA A 84 -2.40 -15.97 9.14
CA ALA A 84 -1.40 -15.10 8.54
C ALA A 84 -1.85 -14.55 7.18
N ARG A 85 -2.57 -15.36 6.39
CA ARG A 85 -3.15 -14.98 5.08
C ARG A 85 -4.45 -15.74 4.83
N LEU A 86 -5.22 -15.31 3.85
CA LEU A 86 -6.43 -15.99 3.40
C LEU A 86 -6.37 -16.21 1.89
N ASN A 87 -6.51 -17.47 1.45
CA ASN A 87 -6.74 -17.74 0.04
C ASN A 87 -8.24 -17.70 -0.25
N ILE A 88 -8.64 -16.83 -1.18
CA ILE A 88 -9.98 -16.76 -1.74
C ILE A 88 -9.92 -17.41 -3.12
N VAL A 89 -10.60 -18.54 -3.29
CA VAL A 89 -10.63 -19.29 -4.56
C VAL A 89 -11.94 -19.03 -5.27
N VAL A 90 -11.87 -18.64 -6.54
CA VAL A 90 -13.03 -18.37 -7.40
C VAL A 90 -12.76 -19.01 -8.76
N GLY A 91 -13.52 -20.07 -9.08
CA GLY A 91 -13.29 -20.86 -10.29
C GLY A 91 -11.88 -21.46 -10.32
N ASN A 92 -11.09 -21.09 -11.33
CA ASN A 92 -9.68 -21.48 -11.52
C ASN A 92 -8.68 -20.39 -11.09
N SER A 93 -9.10 -19.44 -10.25
CA SER A 93 -8.29 -18.32 -9.78
C SER A 93 -8.15 -18.34 -8.26
N VAL A 94 -6.99 -17.94 -7.76
CA VAL A 94 -6.72 -17.80 -6.32
C VAL A 94 -6.20 -16.40 -6.04
N LEU A 95 -6.83 -15.73 -5.07
CA LEU A 95 -6.40 -14.47 -4.50
C LEU A 95 -5.86 -14.78 -3.10
N GLN A 96 -4.55 -14.70 -2.90
CA GLN A 96 -3.94 -14.80 -1.57
C GLN A 96 -3.89 -13.41 -0.96
N VAL A 97 -4.70 -13.19 0.07
CA VAL A 97 -4.91 -11.90 0.72
C VAL A 97 -4.14 -11.81 2.04
N LEU A 98 -3.50 -10.66 2.26
CA LEU A 98 -2.89 -10.23 3.52
C LEU A 98 -3.44 -8.83 3.87
N VAL A 99 -3.93 -8.67 5.10
CA VAL A 99 -4.26 -7.36 5.68
C VAL A 99 -3.26 -7.05 6.77
N ALA A 100 -2.71 -5.84 6.77
CA ALA A 100 -1.78 -5.36 7.78
C ALA A 100 -2.20 -3.97 8.30
N ALA A 101 -1.68 -3.58 9.46
CA ALA A 101 -1.85 -2.20 9.96
C ALA A 101 -0.91 -1.25 9.18
N GLY A 102 -1.46 -0.15 8.68
CA GLY A 102 -0.73 0.89 7.95
C GLY A 102 -0.13 1.96 8.85
N PRO A 103 0.91 2.69 8.41
CA PRO A 103 1.41 3.88 9.08
C PRO A 103 0.42 5.06 8.95
N LYS A 104 0.54 6.09 9.79
CA LYS A 104 -0.30 7.31 9.67
C LYS A 104 0.06 8.17 8.46
N SER A 105 1.23 7.97 7.88
CA SER A 105 1.76 8.70 6.72
C SER A 105 1.32 8.11 5.37
N GLY A 106 0.64 6.96 5.35
CA GLY A 106 0.53 6.15 4.13
C GLY A 106 1.90 5.65 3.62
N GLY A 107 1.93 5.13 2.40
CA GLY A 107 3.14 4.67 1.71
C GLY A 107 3.66 3.31 2.18
N GLY A 108 2.86 2.57 2.96
CA GLY A 108 3.23 1.24 3.45
C GLY A 108 3.21 0.21 2.32
N TRP A 109 2.29 0.35 1.36
CA TRP A 109 2.22 -0.51 0.18
C TRP A 109 3.52 -0.49 -0.60
N LYS A 110 4.08 0.70 -0.88
CA LYS A 110 5.33 0.84 -1.64
C LYS A 110 6.50 0.08 -0.99
N GLN A 111 6.64 0.18 0.34
CA GLN A 111 7.69 -0.54 1.08
C GLN A 111 7.50 -2.07 1.00
N ILE A 112 6.25 -2.53 1.06
CA ILE A 112 5.91 -3.95 0.87
C ILE A 112 6.21 -4.38 -0.57
N LEU A 113 5.98 -3.52 -1.56
CA LEU A 113 6.21 -3.79 -2.97
C LEU A 113 7.71 -3.96 -3.27
N GLU A 114 8.54 -3.03 -2.82
CA GLU A 114 10.01 -3.09 -2.93
C GLU A 114 10.57 -4.39 -2.31
N GLY A 115 10.18 -4.70 -1.07
CA GLY A 115 10.58 -5.95 -0.41
C GLY A 115 10.05 -7.22 -1.06
N THR A 116 8.93 -7.12 -1.80
CA THR A 116 8.35 -8.24 -2.57
C THR A 116 9.09 -8.45 -3.88
N GLU A 117 9.46 -7.38 -4.58
CA GLU A 117 10.30 -7.42 -5.79
C GLU A 117 11.63 -8.12 -5.49
N GLU A 118 12.31 -7.72 -4.42
CA GLU A 118 13.53 -8.39 -3.94
C GLU A 118 13.30 -9.89 -3.66
N SER A 119 12.19 -10.24 -3.01
CA SER A 119 11.85 -11.63 -2.67
C SER A 119 11.66 -12.49 -3.91
N PHE A 120 11.02 -11.96 -4.95
CA PHE A 120 10.85 -12.66 -6.24
C PHE A 120 12.15 -12.75 -7.03
N LYS A 121 12.96 -11.67 -7.07
CA LYS A 121 14.30 -11.70 -7.67
C LYS A 121 15.21 -12.76 -7.03
N LYS A 122 15.16 -12.91 -5.70
CA LYS A 122 15.88 -13.97 -4.95
C LYS A 122 15.41 -15.39 -5.30
N GLN A 123 14.19 -15.56 -5.81
CA GLN A 123 13.65 -16.82 -6.33
C GLN A 123 13.95 -17.05 -7.83
N GLY A 124 14.69 -16.14 -8.48
CA GLY A 124 14.99 -16.21 -9.91
C GLY A 124 13.79 -15.88 -10.81
N ALA A 125 12.77 -15.20 -10.29
CA ALA A 125 11.65 -14.74 -11.08
C ALA A 125 12.02 -13.53 -11.95
N GLU A 126 11.45 -13.49 -13.15
CA GLU A 126 11.36 -12.25 -13.93
C GLU A 126 10.25 -11.39 -13.30
N VAL A 127 10.54 -10.11 -13.02
CA VAL A 127 9.62 -9.19 -12.34
C VAL A 127 9.49 -7.91 -13.17
N GLU A 128 8.25 -7.48 -13.38
CA GLU A 128 7.86 -6.31 -14.16
C GLU A 128 6.99 -5.39 -13.30
N HIS A 129 7.29 -4.09 -13.28
CA HIS A 129 6.47 -3.09 -12.60
C HIS A 129 5.33 -2.63 -13.53
N ASN A 130 4.10 -2.60 -13.00
CA ASN A 130 2.97 -1.94 -13.64
C ASN A 130 2.58 -0.70 -12.81
N PRO A 131 3.10 0.50 -13.13
CA PRO A 131 2.82 1.71 -12.36
C PRO A 131 1.41 2.28 -12.57
N ASN A 132 0.69 1.82 -13.60
CA ASN A 132 -0.63 2.30 -13.99
C ASN A 132 -1.70 1.21 -13.81
N GLY A 133 -1.57 0.38 -12.76
CA GLY A 133 -2.59 -0.57 -12.37
C GLY A 133 -3.85 0.12 -11.85
N PRO A 134 -5.03 -0.53 -11.88
CA PRO A 134 -6.27 0.06 -11.37
C PRO A 134 -6.19 0.50 -9.90
N TRP A 135 -5.32 -0.14 -9.10
CA TRP A 135 -5.08 0.17 -7.69
C TRP A 135 -3.73 0.87 -7.42
N GLY A 136 -3.11 1.44 -8.47
CA GLY A 136 -1.79 2.08 -8.39
C GLY A 136 -0.64 1.19 -8.87
N GLU A 137 0.50 1.23 -8.18
CA GLU A 137 1.69 0.47 -8.57
C GLU A 137 1.57 -1.02 -8.16
N GLU A 138 1.83 -1.90 -9.11
CA GLU A 138 1.72 -3.36 -8.99
C GLU A 138 2.98 -4.06 -9.50
N LEU A 139 3.15 -5.34 -9.14
CA LEU A 139 4.17 -6.20 -9.74
C LEU A 139 3.54 -7.36 -10.51
N ILE A 140 4.11 -7.70 -11.65
CA ILE A 140 3.88 -8.95 -12.37
C ILE A 140 5.15 -9.79 -12.23
N ALA A 141 5.04 -10.95 -11.57
CA ALA A 141 6.17 -11.85 -11.35
C ALA A 141 5.95 -13.20 -12.05
N LYS A 142 6.97 -13.66 -12.77
CA LYS A 142 7.01 -14.92 -13.53
C LYS A 142 8.04 -15.84 -12.88
N VAL A 143 7.58 -16.71 -11.98
CA VAL A 143 8.46 -17.57 -11.17
C VAL A 143 8.80 -18.85 -11.97
N PRO A 144 10.08 -19.23 -12.14
CA PRO A 144 10.43 -20.51 -12.73
C PRO A 144 10.07 -21.66 -11.78
N VAL A 145 9.28 -22.62 -12.26
CA VAL A 145 8.81 -23.78 -11.50
C VAL A 145 9.07 -25.07 -12.27
N LYS A 146 8.92 -26.22 -11.59
CA LYS A 146 8.87 -27.53 -12.24
C LYS A 146 7.46 -28.08 -12.17
N THR A 147 6.98 -28.62 -13.29
CA THR A 147 5.76 -29.43 -13.34
C THR A 147 5.93 -30.73 -12.55
N ALA A 148 4.83 -31.45 -12.30
CA ALA A 148 4.87 -32.78 -11.68
C ALA A 148 5.78 -33.77 -12.43
N ASP A 149 5.87 -33.64 -13.76
CA ASP A 149 6.74 -34.43 -14.63
C ASP A 149 8.21 -33.94 -14.63
N GLY A 150 8.58 -32.99 -13.76
CA GLY A 150 9.92 -32.41 -13.68
C GLY A 150 10.28 -31.42 -14.79
N ARG A 151 9.43 -31.23 -15.80
CA ARG A 151 9.67 -30.29 -16.92
C ARG A 151 9.63 -28.84 -16.42
N PRO A 152 10.53 -27.95 -16.91
CA PRO A 152 10.47 -26.52 -16.61
C PRO A 152 9.15 -25.89 -17.04
N ALA A 153 8.65 -24.98 -16.23
CA ALA A 153 7.48 -24.15 -16.51
C ALA A 153 7.62 -22.79 -15.82
N VAL A 154 6.68 -21.89 -16.08
CA VAL A 154 6.61 -20.56 -15.46
C VAL A 154 5.26 -20.41 -14.76
N ALA A 155 5.28 -20.00 -13.50
CA ALA A 155 4.09 -19.64 -12.74
C ALA A 155 3.96 -18.10 -12.73
N PRO A 156 3.04 -17.50 -13.51
CA PRO A 156 2.77 -16.07 -13.44
C PRO A 156 1.94 -15.74 -12.20
N SER A 157 2.19 -14.56 -11.64
CA SER A 157 1.44 -13.96 -10.53
C SER A 157 1.38 -12.44 -10.72
N ARG A 158 0.25 -11.82 -10.35
CA ARG A 158 0.09 -10.36 -10.28
C ARG A 158 -0.13 -9.97 -8.82
N ILE A 159 0.65 -9.04 -8.33
CA ILE A 159 0.68 -8.60 -6.95
C ILE A 159 0.17 -7.17 -6.93
N ILE A 160 -1.03 -7.01 -6.36
CA ILE A 160 -1.70 -5.73 -6.20
C ILE A 160 -1.83 -5.41 -4.70
N GLY A 161 -2.04 -4.14 -4.38
CA GLY A 161 -2.23 -3.72 -3.00
C GLY A 161 -2.57 -2.24 -2.92
N MET A 162 -2.97 -1.82 -1.72
CA MET A 162 -3.48 -0.49 -1.46
C MET A 162 -3.24 -0.10 0.00
N ASP A 163 -2.82 1.13 0.23
CA ASP A 163 -2.86 1.78 1.54
C ASP A 163 -4.26 2.40 1.73
N GLY A 164 -4.90 2.14 2.88
CA GLY A 164 -6.13 2.81 3.32
C GLY A 164 -5.96 3.48 4.68
N ASP A 165 -7.03 3.97 5.32
CA ASP A 165 -6.89 4.62 6.62
C ASP A 165 -6.49 3.61 7.70
N ARG A 166 -5.22 3.69 8.14
CA ARG A 166 -4.61 2.80 9.14
C ARG A 166 -4.48 1.32 8.72
N TRP A 167 -4.76 0.94 7.48
CA TRP A 167 -4.60 -0.42 6.97
C TRP A 167 -3.83 -0.49 5.65
N ILE A 168 -3.30 -1.68 5.32
CA ILE A 168 -2.70 -2.01 4.04
C ILE A 168 -3.28 -3.35 3.60
N LEU A 169 -3.81 -3.40 2.37
CA LEU A 169 -4.22 -4.64 1.72
C LEU A 169 -3.16 -5.06 0.70
N ARG A 170 -2.82 -6.34 0.70
CA ARG A 170 -2.07 -7.00 -0.37
C ARG A 170 -2.87 -8.18 -0.90
N VAL A 171 -2.87 -8.35 -2.22
CA VAL A 171 -3.46 -9.49 -2.90
C VAL A 171 -2.49 -10.03 -3.94
N ASP A 172 -2.05 -11.28 -3.76
CA ASP A 172 -1.30 -12.02 -4.79
C ASP A 172 -2.30 -12.86 -5.61
N ILE A 173 -2.34 -12.64 -6.92
CA ILE A 173 -3.34 -13.21 -7.83
C ILE A 173 -2.67 -14.23 -8.75
N VAL A 174 -3.21 -15.44 -8.80
CA VAL A 174 -2.75 -16.53 -9.69
C VAL A 174 -3.92 -17.25 -10.35
N GLY A 175 -3.66 -17.94 -11.45
CA GLY A 175 -4.65 -18.73 -12.18
C GLY A 175 -5.41 -17.94 -13.25
N GLY A 176 -6.66 -18.31 -13.51
CA GLY A 176 -7.43 -17.85 -14.67
C GLY A 176 -7.62 -16.33 -14.79
N ALA A 177 -7.72 -15.63 -13.67
CA ALA A 177 -7.87 -14.17 -13.62
C ALA A 177 -6.76 -13.44 -14.40
N LEU A 178 -5.53 -13.97 -14.41
CA LEU A 178 -4.39 -13.36 -15.11
C LEU A 178 -4.53 -13.30 -16.64
N VAL A 179 -5.45 -14.08 -17.22
CA VAL A 179 -5.72 -14.10 -18.67
C VAL A 179 -7.12 -13.62 -19.04
N ASP A 180 -7.97 -13.28 -18.06
CA ASP A 180 -9.29 -12.70 -18.29
C ASP A 180 -9.23 -11.16 -18.28
N LYS A 181 -9.59 -10.55 -19.41
CA LYS A 181 -9.67 -9.10 -19.57
C LYS A 181 -10.76 -8.44 -18.72
N LYS A 182 -11.64 -9.21 -18.09
CA LYS A 182 -12.71 -8.71 -17.20
C LYS A 182 -12.35 -8.80 -15.71
N ALA A 183 -11.18 -9.34 -15.36
CA ALA A 183 -10.78 -9.54 -13.97
C ALA A 183 -10.19 -8.28 -13.30
N PHE A 184 -9.94 -7.22 -14.08
CA PHE A 184 -9.22 -6.01 -13.68
C PHE A 184 -9.79 -4.76 -14.37
#